data_AF-A0A7S2XQM1-F1
#
_entry.id   AF-A0A7S2XQM1-F1
#
_cell.length_a   1.000
_cell.length_b   1.000
_cell.length_c   1.000
_cell.angle_alpha   90.00
_cell.angle_beta   90.00
_cell.angle_gamma   90.00
#
_symmetry.space_group_name_H-M   'P 1'
#
loop_
_entity.id
_entity.type
_entity.pdbx_description
1 polymer ?
#
loop_
_entity_poly.entity_id
_entity_poly.type
_entity_poly.pdbx_seq_one_letter_code
_entity_poly.pdbx_strand_id
1 'polypeptide(L)'
;ICSSWVSHFPPEWKGGNVVGLGMNEYELSQNKQLSSYNVKDLNKDPTFPYEDNSFDRITCVVSVDYLNKPQEIFNEIGRVLRPGGECMLAMSNRCFPTKAFRIWLQTNDMEHIFIAGSFFHFSGFFEPPSCDDISPNPGRSDPLFIVKAKRSAE
;
A
#
# COMPACT_ATOMS: atom_id res chain seq x y z
N ILE A 1 -3.09 -3.97 -2.40
CA ILE A 1 -3.88 -4.11 -1.15
C ILE A 1 -4.79 -2.91 -0.96
N CYS A 2 -5.76 -2.98 -0.05
CA CYS A 2 -6.77 -1.92 0.15
C CYS A 2 -7.48 -1.53 -1.15
N SER A 3 -7.74 -2.52 -2.02
CA SER A 3 -8.32 -2.30 -3.34
C SER A 3 -9.81 -1.99 -3.27
N SER A 4 -10.29 -1.25 -4.28
CA SER A 4 -11.69 -0.88 -4.48
C SER A 4 -12.03 -1.02 -5.98
N TRP A 5 -13.01 -0.26 -6.49
CA TRP A 5 -13.54 -0.36 -7.86
C TRP A 5 -12.67 0.27 -8.94
N VAL A 6 -11.73 1.16 -8.58
CA VAL A 6 -10.75 1.76 -9.50
C VAL A 6 -9.35 1.41 -9.07
N SER A 7 -8.56 0.95 -10.02
CA SER A 7 -7.10 0.94 -9.95
C SER A 7 -6.53 2.16 -10.68
N HIS A 8 -5.41 2.68 -10.20
CA HIS A 8 -4.75 3.86 -10.75
C HIS A 8 -3.64 3.51 -11.76
N PHE A 9 -3.63 2.30 -12.31
CA PHE A 9 -2.71 1.97 -13.39
C PHE A 9 -3.15 2.67 -14.69
N PRO A 10 -2.20 3.00 -15.59
CA PRO A 10 -2.54 3.53 -16.90
C PRO A 10 -3.53 2.60 -17.64
N PRO A 11 -4.56 3.13 -18.34
CA PRO A 11 -5.56 2.31 -19.02
C PRO A 11 -4.97 1.32 -20.03
N GLU A 12 -3.84 1.67 -20.65
CA GLU A 12 -3.09 0.87 -21.60
C GLU A 12 -2.15 -0.15 -20.93
N TRP A 13 -1.88 -0.01 -19.64
CA TRP A 13 -1.01 -0.92 -18.91
C TRP A 13 -1.71 -2.27 -18.71
N LYS A 14 -1.02 -3.33 -19.10
CA LYS A 14 -1.48 -4.70 -18.90
C LYS A 14 -0.50 -5.41 -17.96
N GLY A 15 -0.90 -5.53 -16.70
CA GLY A 15 -0.23 -6.43 -15.75
C GLY A 15 -0.45 -7.89 -16.13
N GLY A 16 0.42 -8.77 -15.61
CA GLY A 16 0.23 -10.22 -15.75
C GLY A 16 -0.96 -10.72 -14.91
N ASN A 17 -0.72 -10.94 -13.62
CA ASN A 17 -1.76 -11.31 -12.65
C ASN A 17 -1.97 -10.18 -11.63
N VAL A 18 -3.04 -9.40 -11.79
CA VAL A 18 -3.35 -8.26 -10.92
C VAL A 18 -4.41 -8.68 -9.91
N VAL A 19 -4.03 -8.82 -8.65
CA VAL A 19 -4.94 -9.32 -7.60
C VAL A 19 -5.35 -8.19 -6.66
N GLY A 20 -6.65 -8.00 -6.47
CA GLY A 20 -7.20 -7.04 -5.52
C GLY A 20 -7.48 -7.67 -4.16
N LEU A 21 -6.97 -7.07 -3.09
CA LEU A 21 -7.33 -7.41 -1.71
C LEU A 21 -8.03 -6.21 -1.09
N GLY A 22 -9.31 -6.32 -0.74
CA GLY A 22 -10.12 -5.21 -0.24
C GLY A 22 -11.35 -5.67 0.52
N MET A 23 -12.10 -4.76 1.12
CA MET A 23 -13.19 -5.11 2.05
C MET A 23 -14.59 -5.18 1.41
N ASN A 24 -14.76 -4.64 0.20
CA ASN A 24 -16.06 -4.52 -0.44
C ASN A 24 -16.12 -5.34 -1.72
N GLU A 25 -16.87 -6.44 -1.68
CA GLU A 25 -17.03 -7.34 -2.83
C GLU A 25 -17.60 -6.65 -4.05
N TYR A 26 -18.61 -5.79 -3.87
CA TYR A 26 -19.22 -5.07 -4.99
C TYR A 26 -18.18 -4.19 -5.68
N GLU A 27 -17.41 -3.41 -4.93
CA GLU A 27 -16.38 -2.53 -5.51
C GLU A 27 -15.32 -3.34 -6.25
N LEU A 28 -14.81 -4.40 -5.64
CA LEU A 28 -13.80 -5.27 -6.25
C LEU A 28 -14.31 -5.91 -7.55
N SER A 29 -15.58 -6.37 -7.57
CA SER A 29 -16.20 -6.97 -8.76
C SER A 29 -16.33 -5.99 -9.94
N GLN A 30 -16.35 -4.68 -9.68
CA GLN A 30 -16.44 -3.66 -10.71
C GLN A 30 -15.07 -3.20 -11.24
N ASN A 31 -13.97 -3.64 -10.61
CA ASN A 31 -12.63 -3.21 -11.01
C ASN A 31 -12.12 -3.99 -12.23
N LYS A 32 -12.22 -3.35 -13.40
CA LYS A 32 -11.84 -3.92 -14.70
C LYS A 32 -10.33 -4.20 -14.87
N GLN A 33 -9.48 -3.70 -13.97
CA GLN A 33 -8.05 -3.91 -14.04
C GLN A 33 -7.58 -5.09 -13.18
N LEU A 34 -8.47 -5.72 -12.41
CA LEU A 34 -8.14 -6.91 -11.62
C LEU A 34 -8.34 -8.19 -12.44
N SER A 35 -7.38 -9.10 -12.33
CA SER A 35 -7.48 -10.48 -12.79
C SER A 35 -8.32 -11.34 -11.83
N SER A 36 -8.21 -11.05 -10.53
CA SER A 36 -8.96 -11.71 -9.46
C SER A 36 -8.98 -10.84 -8.21
N TYR A 37 -9.79 -11.20 -7.22
CA TYR A 37 -9.82 -10.50 -5.93
C TYR A 37 -10.16 -11.41 -4.75
N ASN A 38 -9.80 -10.95 -3.55
CA ASN A 38 -10.20 -11.53 -2.29
C ASN A 38 -10.83 -10.46 -1.39
N VAL A 39 -11.97 -10.80 -0.79
CA VAL A 39 -12.68 -9.93 0.15
C VAL A 39 -12.12 -10.18 1.55
N LYS A 40 -11.46 -9.17 2.13
CA LYS A 40 -10.88 -9.24 3.47
C LYS A 40 -10.78 -7.88 4.13
N ASP A 41 -11.13 -7.84 5.41
CA ASP A 41 -10.89 -6.69 6.28
C ASP A 41 -9.56 -6.89 7.03
N LEU A 42 -8.52 -6.22 6.56
CA LEU A 42 -7.17 -6.30 7.14
C LEU A 42 -7.07 -5.74 8.56
N ASN A 43 -8.04 -4.91 9.00
CA ASN A 43 -8.08 -4.43 10.37
C ASN A 43 -8.66 -5.47 11.34
N LYS A 44 -9.45 -6.43 10.84
CA LYS A 44 -9.91 -7.60 11.62
C LYS A 44 -8.86 -8.71 11.62
N ASP A 45 -8.44 -9.13 10.44
CA ASP A 45 -7.44 -10.18 10.23
C ASP A 45 -6.39 -9.69 9.22
N PRO A 46 -5.17 -9.37 9.68
CA PRO A 46 -4.11 -8.82 8.82
C PRO A 46 -3.48 -9.87 7.90
N THR A 47 -3.80 -11.16 8.06
CA THR A 47 -3.18 -12.27 7.30
C THR A 47 -3.59 -12.22 5.84
N PHE A 48 -2.64 -12.25 4.92
CA PHE A 48 -2.93 -12.25 3.49
C PHE A 48 -3.26 -13.69 3.03
N PRO A 49 -4.31 -13.89 2.21
CA PRO A 49 -4.74 -15.22 1.75
C PRO A 49 -3.87 -15.73 0.60
N TYR A 50 -2.55 -15.56 0.69
CA TYR A 50 -1.59 -15.89 -0.36
C TYR A 50 -0.39 -16.61 0.23
N GLU A 51 0.19 -17.50 -0.59
CA GLU A 51 1.43 -18.19 -0.28
C GLU A 51 2.62 -17.22 -0.24
N ASP A 52 3.69 -17.65 0.42
CA ASP A 52 4.97 -16.95 0.43
C ASP A 52 5.48 -16.75 -1.00
N ASN A 53 6.19 -15.64 -1.26
CA ASN A 53 6.85 -15.39 -2.56
C ASN A 53 5.90 -15.41 -3.79
N SER A 54 4.66 -15.00 -3.61
CA SER A 54 3.61 -15.05 -4.65
C SER A 54 3.55 -13.81 -5.54
N PHE A 55 4.06 -12.65 -5.10
CA PHE A 55 3.96 -11.38 -5.84
C PHE A 55 5.31 -10.72 -6.14
N ASP A 56 5.43 -10.15 -7.33
CA ASP A 56 6.60 -9.32 -7.69
C ASP A 56 6.46 -7.88 -7.18
N ARG A 57 5.21 -7.39 -7.09
CA ARG A 57 4.89 -6.01 -6.72
C ARG A 57 3.64 -5.96 -5.86
N ILE A 58 3.66 -5.09 -4.86
CA ILE A 58 2.49 -4.74 -4.05
C ILE A 58 2.29 -3.23 -4.11
N THR A 59 1.06 -2.79 -4.32
CA THR A 59 0.68 -1.38 -4.26
C THR A 59 -0.38 -1.15 -3.17
N CYS A 60 -0.29 0.00 -2.52
CA CYS A 60 -1.32 0.53 -1.64
C CYS A 60 -1.51 2.02 -1.98
N VAL A 61 -2.74 2.42 -2.29
CA VAL A 61 -3.03 3.79 -2.74
C VAL A 61 -3.95 4.45 -1.71
N VAL A 62 -3.50 5.55 -1.12
CA VAL A 62 -4.22 6.42 -0.17
C VAL A 62 -4.97 5.67 0.94
N SER A 63 -4.36 4.60 1.46
CA SER A 63 -5.02 3.71 2.43
C SER A 63 -4.16 3.22 3.60
N VAL A 64 -2.86 3.47 3.60
CA VAL A 64 -1.96 2.97 4.67
C VAL A 64 -2.27 3.63 6.02
N ASP A 65 -2.79 4.85 5.99
CA ASP A 65 -3.24 5.67 7.10
C ASP A 65 -4.48 5.13 7.83
N TYR A 66 -5.16 4.14 7.25
CA TYR A 66 -6.33 3.47 7.83
C TYR A 66 -6.04 2.05 8.37
N LEU A 67 -4.79 1.61 8.32
CA LEU A 67 -4.39 0.28 8.76
C LEU A 67 -3.98 0.32 10.23
N ASN A 68 -4.75 -0.34 11.09
CA ASN A 68 -4.58 -0.29 12.55
C ASN A 68 -3.51 -1.27 13.07
N LYS A 69 -3.01 -2.14 12.18
CA LYS A 69 -2.03 -3.20 12.47
C LYS A 69 -0.85 -3.15 11.48
N PRO A 70 -0.16 -2.00 11.34
CA PRO A 70 0.83 -1.81 10.29
C PRO A 70 1.98 -2.81 10.39
N GLN A 71 2.44 -3.15 11.59
CA GLN A 71 3.52 -4.13 11.76
C GLN A 71 3.14 -5.51 11.20
N GLU A 72 1.96 -6.03 11.57
CA GLU A 72 1.48 -7.33 11.08
C GLU A 72 1.26 -7.32 9.56
N ILE A 73 0.71 -6.23 9.03
CA ILE A 73 0.47 -6.10 7.59
C ILE A 73 1.78 -6.01 6.80
N PHE A 74 2.78 -5.29 7.29
CA PHE A 74 4.07 -5.19 6.60
C PHE A 74 4.89 -6.48 6.69
N ASN A 75 4.72 -7.27 7.76
CA ASN A 75 5.23 -8.64 7.80
C ASN A 75 4.59 -9.51 6.72
N GLU A 76 3.28 -9.42 6.52
CA GLU A 76 2.59 -10.15 5.46
C GLU A 76 2.99 -9.68 4.05
N ILE A 77 3.15 -8.36 3.84
CA ILE A 77 3.70 -7.81 2.58
C ILE A 77 5.09 -8.40 2.32
N GLY A 78 5.96 -8.43 3.32
CA GLY A 78 7.29 -9.05 3.22
C GLY A 78 7.22 -10.54 2.89
N ARG A 79 6.34 -11.29 3.55
CA ARG A 79 6.14 -12.73 3.34
C ARG A 79 5.69 -13.05 1.91
N VAL A 80 4.69 -12.33 1.40
CA VAL A 80 4.07 -12.65 0.09
C VAL A 80 4.83 -12.05 -1.09
N LEU A 81 5.63 -11.00 -0.91
CA LEU A 81 6.53 -10.52 -1.97
C LEU A 81 7.60 -11.57 -2.26
N ARG A 82 8.09 -11.69 -3.49
CA ARG A 82 9.31 -12.46 -3.81
C ARG A 82 10.57 -11.73 -3.33
N PRO A 83 11.70 -12.41 -3.08
CA PRO A 83 12.99 -11.75 -2.87
C PRO A 83 13.28 -10.79 -4.04
N GLY A 84 13.66 -9.54 -3.74
CA GLY A 84 13.82 -8.48 -4.74
C GLY A 84 12.51 -7.88 -5.28
N GLY A 85 11.36 -8.36 -4.82
CA GLY A 85 10.05 -7.74 -5.07
C GLY A 85 9.93 -6.38 -4.39
N GLU A 86 8.95 -5.57 -4.77
CA GLU A 86 8.84 -4.17 -4.28
C GLU A 86 7.42 -3.84 -3.81
N CYS A 87 7.32 -3.15 -2.69
CA CYS A 87 6.08 -2.55 -2.22
C CYS A 87 6.12 -1.04 -2.44
N MET A 88 5.02 -0.47 -2.95
CA MET A 88 4.86 0.96 -3.19
C MET A 88 3.59 1.48 -2.51
N LEU A 89 3.76 2.53 -1.70
CA LEU A 89 2.69 3.23 -1.01
C LEU A 89 2.52 4.60 -1.65
N ALA A 90 1.44 4.79 -2.40
CA ALA A 90 1.05 6.10 -2.90
C ALA A 90 0.23 6.82 -1.81
N MET A 91 0.77 7.93 -1.30
CA MET A 91 0.22 8.65 -0.15
C MET A 91 -0.01 10.12 -0.50
N SER A 92 -1.02 10.71 0.14
CA SER A 92 -1.31 12.14 0.12
C SER A 92 -1.70 12.57 1.54
N ASN A 93 -1.78 13.88 1.77
CA ASN A 93 -2.24 14.41 3.06
C ASN A 93 -3.76 14.41 3.21
N ARG A 94 -4.49 14.07 2.13
CA ARG A 94 -5.94 13.91 2.16
C ARG A 94 -6.30 12.56 2.75
N CYS A 95 -7.01 12.62 3.87
CA CYS A 95 -7.55 11.45 4.54
C CYS A 95 -8.99 11.67 4.99
N PHE A 96 -9.64 10.60 5.45
CA PHE A 96 -10.86 10.68 6.25
C PHE A 96 -10.46 10.80 7.73
N PRO A 97 -10.57 11.98 8.38
CA PRO A 97 -9.99 12.18 9.71
C PRO A 97 -10.59 11.28 10.79
N THR A 98 -11.83 10.83 10.63
CA THR A 98 -12.49 9.90 11.55
C THR A 98 -12.01 8.45 11.43
N LYS A 99 -11.23 8.13 10.39
CA LYS A 99 -10.73 6.77 10.10
C LYS A 99 -9.22 6.65 10.26
N ALA A 100 -8.48 7.73 10.01
CA ALA A 100 -7.03 7.71 10.09
C ALA A 100 -6.55 7.44 11.53
N PHE A 101 -5.44 6.70 11.69
CA PHE A 101 -4.86 6.52 13.01
C PHE A 101 -4.37 7.85 13.59
N ARG A 102 -4.45 7.99 14.92
CA ARG A 102 -4.30 9.30 15.60
C ARG A 102 -3.00 10.04 15.27
N ILE A 103 -1.87 9.33 15.19
CA ILE A 103 -0.58 9.98 14.92
C ILE A 103 -0.53 10.62 13.53
N TRP A 104 -1.27 10.10 12.54
CA TRP A 104 -1.37 10.69 11.19
C TRP A 104 -1.94 12.12 11.23
N LEU A 105 -2.96 12.35 12.07
CA LEU A 105 -3.60 13.66 12.21
C LEU A 105 -2.77 14.69 12.99
N GLN A 106 -1.68 14.24 13.62
CA GLN A 106 -0.82 15.05 14.47
C GLN A 106 0.55 15.31 13.84
N THR A 107 0.72 14.89 12.58
CA THR A 107 2.00 14.91 11.86
C THR A 107 1.86 15.55 10.49
N ASN A 108 2.97 16.07 9.98
CA ASN A 108 3.08 16.69 8.66
C ASN A 108 3.50 15.67 7.58
N ASP A 109 3.52 16.12 6.33
CA ASP A 109 3.86 15.29 5.15
C ASP A 109 5.22 14.57 5.27
N MET A 110 6.27 15.25 5.78
CA MET A 110 7.57 14.59 5.98
C MET A 110 7.49 13.52 7.07
N GLU A 111 6.77 13.80 8.16
CA GLU A 111 6.57 12.83 9.23
C GLU A 111 5.72 11.63 8.77
N HIS A 112 4.74 11.83 7.88
CA HIS A 112 4.00 10.73 7.24
C HIS A 112 4.93 9.83 6.42
N ILE A 113 5.86 10.42 5.67
CA ILE A 113 6.90 9.66 4.93
C ILE A 113 7.74 8.83 5.90
N PHE A 114 8.19 9.42 7.01
CA PHE A 114 8.96 8.70 8.03
C PHE A 114 8.15 7.59 8.71
N ILE A 115 6.88 7.84 9.03
CA ILE A 115 5.98 6.83 9.61
C ILE A 115 5.83 5.65 8.64
N ALA A 116 5.53 5.91 7.37
CA ALA A 116 5.39 4.85 6.37
C ALA A 116 6.71 4.10 6.13
N GLY A 117 7.84 4.81 6.07
CA GLY A 117 9.16 4.21 6.01
C GLY A 117 9.50 3.34 7.23
N SER A 118 9.05 3.75 8.42
CA SER A 118 9.27 2.98 9.65
C SER A 118 8.58 1.62 9.61
N PHE A 119 7.42 1.50 8.96
CA PHE A 119 6.73 0.22 8.80
C PHE A 119 7.56 -0.77 7.98
N PHE A 120 8.21 -0.30 6.91
CA PHE A 120 9.17 -1.12 6.17
C PHE A 120 10.36 -1.51 7.05
N HIS A 121 11.00 -0.53 7.69
CA HIS A 121 12.18 -0.74 8.53
C HIS A 121 11.94 -1.78 9.64
N PHE A 122 10.85 -1.64 10.40
CA PHE A 122 10.57 -2.48 11.56
C PHE A 122 10.00 -3.86 11.22
N SER A 123 9.59 -4.11 9.97
CA SER A 123 9.22 -5.46 9.53
C SER A 123 10.43 -6.37 9.29
N GLY A 124 11.62 -5.80 9.08
CA GLY A 124 12.87 -6.56 8.89
C GLY A 124 13.01 -7.27 7.53
N PHE A 125 12.04 -7.16 6.63
CA PHE A 125 12.06 -7.81 5.32
C PHE A 125 12.66 -6.96 4.19
N PHE A 126 12.87 -5.67 4.42
CA PHE A 126 13.11 -4.71 3.35
C PHE A 126 14.47 -4.03 3.45
N GLU A 127 15.02 -3.71 2.28
CA GLU A 127 16.08 -2.71 2.14
C GLU A 127 15.60 -1.34 2.65
N PRO A 128 16.51 -0.39 2.94
CA PRO A 128 16.12 0.95 3.36
C PRO A 128 15.09 1.59 2.44
N PRO A 129 13.95 2.09 2.96
CA PRO A 129 12.91 2.67 2.14
C PRO A 129 13.38 3.98 1.50
N SER A 130 12.81 4.29 0.35
CA SER A 130 13.00 5.56 -0.37
C SER A 130 11.64 6.22 -0.63
N CYS A 131 11.65 7.51 -0.94
CA CYS A 131 10.44 8.26 -1.26
C CYS A 131 10.67 9.11 -2.51
N ASP A 132 9.74 9.02 -3.46
CA ASP A 132 9.65 9.96 -4.58
C ASP A 132 8.54 10.97 -4.29
N ASP A 133 8.81 12.27 -4.46
CA ASP A 133 7.80 13.31 -4.52
C ASP A 133 7.36 13.50 -5.97
N ILE A 134 6.13 13.08 -6.28
CA ILE A 134 5.52 13.19 -7.61
C ILE A 134 4.34 14.16 -7.60
N SER A 135 4.33 15.11 -6.65
CA SER A 135 3.31 16.14 -6.55
C SER A 135 3.28 16.98 -7.84
N PRO A 136 2.11 17.15 -8.48
CA PRO A 136 2.05 17.83 -9.78
C PRO A 136 2.37 19.32 -9.70
N ASN A 137 2.01 19.99 -8.60
CA ASN A 137 2.37 21.38 -8.32
C ASN A 137 2.63 21.58 -6.82
N PRO A 138 3.85 21.30 -6.32
CA PRO A 138 4.19 21.41 -4.90
C PRO A 138 3.80 22.78 -4.31
N GLY A 139 3.10 22.78 -3.17
CA GLY A 139 2.61 23.99 -2.49
C GLY A 139 1.34 24.61 -3.11
N ARG A 140 0.80 24.05 -4.20
CA ARG A 140 -0.45 24.52 -4.85
C ARG A 140 -1.49 23.43 -5.03
N SER A 141 -1.05 22.19 -5.26
CA SER A 141 -1.92 21.02 -5.32
C SER A 141 -1.77 20.16 -4.07
N ASP A 142 -2.69 19.22 -3.88
CA ASP A 142 -2.50 18.13 -2.94
C ASP A 142 -1.16 17.42 -3.26
N PRO A 143 -0.38 17.05 -2.24
CA PRO A 143 0.88 16.35 -2.44
C PRO A 143 0.62 14.89 -2.84
N LEU A 144 1.59 14.29 -3.53
CA LEU A 144 1.59 12.87 -3.86
C LEU A 144 3.00 12.30 -3.69
N PHE A 145 3.15 11.45 -2.68
CA PHE A 145 4.41 10.79 -2.36
C PHE A 145 4.32 9.29 -2.64
N ILE A 146 5.38 8.71 -3.20
CA ILE A 146 5.54 7.27 -3.34
C ILE A 146 6.62 6.79 -2.38
N VAL A 147 6.21 6.26 -1.23
CA VAL A 147 7.14 5.58 -0.31
C VAL A 147 7.25 4.13 -0.73
N LYS A 148 8.47 3.67 -1.01
CA LYS A 148 8.71 2.34 -1.56
C LYS A 148 9.93 1.67 -0.94
N ALA A 149 9.89 0.35 -0.89
CA ALA A 149 11.02 -0.46 -0.45
C ALA A 149 11.03 -1.80 -1.21
N LYS A 150 12.23 -2.30 -1.48
CA LYS A 150 12.44 -3.64 -2.02
C LYS A 150 12.57 -4.64 -0.89
N ARG A 151 11.96 -5.80 -1.06
CA ARG A 151 12.23 -6.95 -0.20
C ARG A 151 13.68 -7.39 -0.42
N SER A 152 14.42 -7.60 0.66
CA SER A 152 15.80 -8.08 0.63
C SER A 152 15.91 -9.38 -0.20
N ALA A 153 17.03 -9.54 -0.89
CA ALA A 153 17.29 -10.69 -1.77
C ALA A 153 17.80 -11.95 -1.04
N GLU A 154 18.03 -11.86 0.27
CA GLU A 154 18.55 -12.93 1.14
C GLU A 154 17.43 -13.62 1.93
#